data_AF-A0A124GUX0-F1
#
_entry.id   AF-A0A124GUX0-F1
#
_cell.length_a   1.000
_cell.length_b   1.000
_cell.length_c   1.000
_cell.angle_alpha   90.00
_cell.angle_beta   90.00
_cell.angle_gamma   90.00
#
_symmetry.space_group_name_H-M   'P 1'
#
loop_
_entity.id
_entity.type
_entity.pdbx_description
1 polymer ?
#
loop_
_entity_poly.entity_id
_entity_poly.type
_entity_poly.pdbx_seq_one_letter_code
_entity_poly.pdbx_strand_id
1 'polypeptide(L)'
;MPGGAAARALALNVIIHEERSMNRDRGTETVGDSHEPAQGWTRLAPLSGVVFFVLLVASAVTAQDTPEEYASGAKVLSFFKAHESTTKASALLAGLGVVFLIFFASWLRTYLRSRGASALATAVFGGAVVIGVGGAARAGISWALASGHDKIDPSAAQALGVLHASHYPAVVGIAIFMFATWLSVLRTRALPQWLGWLALPIALIAIVPPTLIPLLAAGVWILIASIVMYVRGGQTGRAA
;
A
#
# COMPACT_ATOMS: atom_id res chain seq x y z
N MET A 1 -36.07 54.39 -46.30
CA MET A 1 -35.56 53.49 -45.25
C MET A 1 -36.43 52.25 -45.21
N PRO A 2 -35.95 51.09 -45.71
CA PRO A 2 -36.10 49.82 -44.96
C PRO A 2 -35.01 48.77 -45.31
N GLY A 3 -33.71 49.07 -45.13
CA GLY A 3 -32.62 48.15 -45.52
C GLY A 3 -31.83 47.49 -44.37
N GLY A 4 -31.81 48.09 -43.18
CA GLY A 4 -30.91 47.67 -42.10
C GLY A 4 -31.39 46.49 -41.25
N ALA A 5 -32.69 46.27 -41.16
CA ALA A 5 -33.25 45.21 -40.31
C ALA A 5 -33.11 43.81 -40.92
N ALA A 6 -33.30 43.69 -42.24
CA ALA A 6 -33.16 42.42 -42.96
C ALA A 6 -31.71 41.90 -42.97
N ALA A 7 -30.73 42.81 -43.13
CA ALA A 7 -29.31 42.44 -43.11
C ALA A 7 -28.85 41.93 -41.73
N ARG A 8 -29.36 42.50 -40.63
CA ARG A 8 -29.04 42.05 -39.27
C ARG A 8 -29.65 40.69 -38.95
N ALA A 9 -30.86 40.40 -39.44
CA ALA A 9 -31.50 39.09 -39.26
C ALA A 9 -30.74 37.98 -40.01
N LEU A 10 -30.22 38.28 -41.20
CA LEU A 10 -29.46 37.33 -41.99
C LEU A 10 -28.11 36.99 -41.35
N ALA A 11 -27.40 38.00 -40.83
CA ALA A 11 -26.14 37.80 -40.11
C ALA A 11 -26.32 36.95 -38.84
N LEU A 12 -27.41 37.16 -38.10
CA LEU A 12 -27.70 36.38 -36.89
C LEU A 12 -27.99 34.90 -37.22
N ASN A 13 -28.73 34.64 -38.30
CA ASN A 13 -29.04 33.27 -38.74
C ASN A 13 -27.78 32.53 -39.23
N VAL A 14 -26.84 33.20 -39.88
CA VAL A 14 -25.57 32.60 -40.30
C VAL A 14 -24.72 32.18 -39.09
N ILE A 15 -24.61 33.05 -38.08
CA ILE A 15 -23.83 32.77 -36.86
C ILE A 15 -24.44 31.59 -36.08
N ILE A 16 -25.76 31.56 -35.93
CA ILE A 16 -26.45 30.44 -35.24
C ILE A 16 -26.28 29.13 -36.02
N HIS A 17 -26.22 29.19 -37.35
CA HIS A 17 -26.03 28.00 -38.18
C HIS A 17 -24.59 27.47 -38.09
N GLU A 18 -23.59 28.35 -38.06
CA GLU A 18 -22.17 28.00 -37.85
C GLU A 18 -21.94 27.35 -36.49
N GLU A 19 -22.46 27.93 -35.40
CA GLU A 19 -22.34 27.31 -34.06
C GLU A 19 -22.95 25.91 -34.02
N ARG A 20 -24.08 25.70 -34.69
CA ARG A 20 -24.74 24.41 -34.75
C ARG A 20 -23.95 23.38 -35.55
N SER A 21 -23.22 23.80 -36.59
CA SER A 21 -22.32 22.93 -37.36
C SER A 21 -21.06 22.57 -36.55
N MET A 22 -20.43 23.54 -35.90
CA MET A 22 -19.26 23.31 -35.04
C MET A 22 -19.58 22.43 -33.83
N ASN A 23 -20.78 22.55 -33.26
CA ASN A 23 -21.19 21.69 -32.14
C ASN A 23 -21.55 20.26 -32.59
N ARG A 24 -21.93 20.08 -33.86
CA ARG A 24 -22.23 18.75 -34.42
C ARG A 24 -20.95 17.95 -34.66
N ASP A 25 -19.88 18.60 -35.11
CA ASP A 25 -18.59 17.94 -35.35
C ASP A 25 -17.87 17.59 -34.04
N ARG A 26 -18.07 18.38 -32.97
CA ARG A 26 -17.59 18.05 -31.61
C ARG A 26 -18.31 16.85 -30.99
N GLY A 27 -19.47 16.45 -31.51
CA GLY A 27 -20.22 15.29 -31.02
C GLY A 27 -19.75 13.96 -31.62
N THR A 28 -18.85 13.98 -32.60
CA THR A 28 -18.43 12.78 -33.36
C THR A 28 -16.92 12.56 -33.38
N GLU A 29 -16.16 13.21 -32.51
CA GLU A 29 -14.87 12.63 -32.09
C GLU A 29 -15.18 11.39 -31.26
N THR A 30 -15.49 10.29 -31.96
CA THR A 30 -15.27 8.95 -31.46
C THR A 30 -13.80 8.89 -31.11
N VAL A 31 -13.50 9.19 -29.84
CA VAL A 31 -12.23 8.90 -29.18
C VAL A 31 -11.92 7.47 -29.57
N GLY A 32 -10.96 7.34 -30.49
CA GLY A 32 -10.62 6.06 -31.09
C GLY A 32 -10.34 5.05 -30.00
N ASP A 33 -10.80 3.82 -30.26
CA ASP A 33 -10.54 2.59 -29.51
C ASP A 33 -9.03 2.43 -29.23
N SER A 34 -8.55 3.15 -28.22
CA SER A 34 -7.34 2.78 -27.50
C SER A 34 -7.71 1.55 -26.68
N HIS A 35 -7.67 0.40 -27.34
CA HIS A 35 -7.70 -0.95 -26.79
C HIS A 35 -7.22 -0.95 -25.34
N GLU A 36 -8.15 -0.90 -24.38
CA GLU A 36 -7.94 -0.48 -22.99
C GLU A 36 -6.84 -1.27 -22.27
N PRO A 37 -5.56 -0.79 -22.20
CA PRO A 37 -4.57 -1.42 -21.33
C PRO A 37 -4.75 -0.91 -19.89
N ALA A 38 -5.35 0.28 -19.75
CA ALA A 38 -5.54 0.99 -18.50
C ALA A 38 -6.57 0.28 -17.59
N GLN A 39 -7.65 -0.28 -18.14
CA GLN A 39 -8.66 -0.97 -17.33
C GLN A 39 -8.15 -2.28 -16.75
N GLY A 40 -7.35 -3.04 -17.52
CA GLY A 40 -6.70 -4.26 -17.04
C GLY A 40 -5.74 -4.03 -15.87
N TRP A 41 -4.86 -3.02 -15.97
CA TRP A 41 -3.91 -2.68 -14.90
C TRP A 41 -4.60 -2.13 -13.64
N THR A 42 -5.65 -1.32 -13.81
CA THR A 42 -6.44 -0.78 -12.69
C THR A 42 -7.17 -1.90 -11.93
N ARG A 43 -7.52 -2.98 -12.63
CA ARG A 43 -8.19 -4.14 -12.02
C ARG A 43 -7.22 -5.02 -11.22
N LEU A 44 -5.98 -5.19 -11.68
CA LEU A 44 -4.97 -6.01 -11.01
C LEU A 44 -4.26 -5.28 -9.86
N ALA A 45 -4.33 -3.95 -9.85
CA ALA A 45 -3.73 -3.09 -8.85
C ALA A 45 -3.89 -3.53 -7.37
N PRO A 46 -5.08 -3.95 -6.89
CA PRO A 46 -5.24 -4.44 -5.53
C PRO A 46 -4.42 -5.71 -5.21
N LEU A 47 -4.01 -6.49 -6.22
CA LEU A 47 -3.24 -7.72 -6.03
C LEU A 47 -1.82 -7.47 -5.53
N SER A 48 -1.32 -6.22 -5.56
CA SER A 48 -0.06 -5.88 -4.88
C SER A 48 -0.09 -6.25 -3.40
N GLY A 49 -1.26 -6.21 -2.74
CA GLY A 49 -1.39 -6.65 -1.35
C GLY A 49 -1.29 -8.17 -1.19
N VAL A 50 -1.71 -8.95 -2.19
CA VAL A 50 -1.49 -10.41 -2.21
C VAL A 50 -0.01 -10.73 -2.36
N VAL A 51 0.67 -10.05 -3.27
CA VAL A 51 2.12 -10.21 -3.47
C VAL A 51 2.89 -9.80 -2.21
N PHE A 52 2.50 -8.69 -1.58
CA PHE A 52 3.04 -8.29 -0.27
C PHE A 52 2.88 -9.40 0.77
N PHE A 53 1.68 -9.98 0.91
CA PHE A 53 1.44 -11.02 1.90
C PHE A 53 2.31 -12.26 1.66
N VAL A 54 2.42 -12.71 0.41
CA VAL A 54 3.28 -13.85 0.05
C VAL A 54 4.75 -13.56 0.37
N LEU A 55 5.23 -12.36 0.02
CA LEU A 55 6.61 -11.95 0.32
C LEU A 55 6.86 -11.81 1.82
N LEU A 56 5.87 -11.30 2.57
CA LEU A 56 5.93 -11.20 4.03
C LEU A 56 6.07 -12.58 4.68
N VAL A 57 5.20 -13.52 4.28
CA VAL A 57 5.26 -14.90 4.79
C VAL A 57 6.57 -15.56 4.38
N ALA A 58 6.98 -15.44 3.11
CA ALA A 58 8.25 -15.99 2.63
C ALA A 58 9.46 -15.43 3.40
N SER A 59 9.47 -14.12 3.67
CA SER A 59 10.49 -13.49 4.51
C SER A 59 10.50 -14.03 5.93
N ALA A 60 9.31 -14.19 6.54
CA ALA A 60 9.16 -14.69 7.91
C ALA A 60 9.58 -16.16 8.07
N VAL A 61 9.23 -17.04 7.12
CA VAL A 61 9.64 -18.45 7.19
C VAL A 61 11.11 -18.66 6.86
N THR A 62 11.72 -17.74 6.12
CA THR A 62 13.16 -17.78 5.82
C THR A 62 13.99 -17.22 6.97
N ALA A 63 13.41 -16.31 7.76
CA ALA A 63 14.06 -15.75 8.94
C ALA A 63 14.33 -16.85 9.97
N GLN A 64 15.49 -16.76 10.62
CA GLN A 64 15.90 -17.67 11.69
C GLN A 64 15.66 -16.97 13.03
N ASP A 65 15.39 -17.75 14.08
CA ASP A 65 15.17 -17.22 15.42
C ASP A 65 16.39 -16.43 15.90
N THR A 66 16.23 -15.12 15.99
CA THR A 66 17.33 -14.25 16.41
C THR A 66 17.72 -14.53 17.85
N PRO A 67 18.98 -14.25 18.23
CA PRO A 67 19.40 -14.25 19.63
C PRO A 67 18.48 -13.35 20.47
N GLU A 68 18.44 -13.61 21.78
CA GLU A 68 17.73 -12.76 22.75
C GLU A 68 18.02 -11.27 22.55
N GLU A 69 17.04 -10.42 22.83
CA GLU A 69 17.06 -8.97 22.55
C GLU A 69 18.32 -8.27 23.07
N TYR A 70 18.87 -8.72 24.20
CA TYR A 70 20.07 -8.17 24.85
C TYR A 70 21.29 -9.10 24.77
N ALA A 71 21.35 -9.98 23.76
CA ALA A 71 22.49 -10.86 23.53
C ALA A 71 23.80 -10.07 23.36
N SER A 72 24.91 -10.64 23.80
CA SER A 72 26.23 -10.05 23.61
C SER A 72 26.55 -9.90 22.12
N GLY A 73 27.36 -8.88 21.78
CA GLY A 73 27.78 -8.63 20.40
C GLY A 73 28.40 -9.84 19.70
N ALA A 74 29.20 -10.63 20.42
CA ALA A 74 29.78 -11.86 19.89
C ALA A 74 28.71 -12.89 19.49
N LYS A 75 27.64 -13.05 20.29
CA LYS A 75 26.51 -13.96 20.00
C LYS A 75 25.69 -13.45 18.81
N VAL A 76 25.55 -12.15 18.66
CA VAL A 76 24.91 -11.52 17.49
C VAL A 76 25.73 -11.81 16.23
N LEU A 77 27.03 -11.54 16.24
CA LEU A 77 27.91 -11.78 15.07
C LEU A 77 27.98 -13.26 14.70
N SER A 78 28.11 -14.16 15.69
CA SER A 78 28.14 -15.60 15.43
C SER A 78 26.85 -16.10 14.80
N PHE A 79 25.70 -15.57 15.22
CA PHE A 79 24.40 -15.90 14.64
C PHE A 79 24.30 -15.45 13.18
N PHE A 80 24.64 -14.19 12.89
CA PHE A 80 24.54 -13.65 11.53
C PHE A 80 25.57 -14.24 10.57
N LYS A 81 26.72 -14.71 11.08
CA LYS A 81 27.68 -15.53 10.34
C LYS A 81 27.10 -16.89 9.99
N ALA A 82 26.52 -17.60 10.96
CA ALA A 82 25.94 -18.93 10.74
C ALA A 82 24.73 -18.90 9.79
N HIS A 83 23.97 -17.81 9.77
CA HIS A 83 22.73 -17.66 9.00
C HIS A 83 22.82 -16.56 7.93
N GLU A 84 24.00 -16.32 7.37
CA GLU A 84 24.23 -15.20 6.45
C GLU A 84 23.29 -15.25 5.24
N SER A 85 23.23 -16.39 4.55
CA SER A 85 22.47 -16.55 3.30
C SER A 85 20.96 -16.43 3.53
N THR A 86 20.43 -17.09 4.56
CA THR A 86 19.02 -17.03 4.93
C THR A 86 18.62 -15.64 5.42
N THR A 87 19.50 -14.96 6.17
CA THR A 87 19.29 -13.56 6.60
C THR A 87 19.19 -12.63 5.39
N LYS A 88 20.14 -12.72 4.45
CA LYS A 88 20.16 -11.90 3.24
C LYS A 88 18.91 -12.14 2.39
N ALA A 89 18.53 -13.40 2.19
CA ALA A 89 17.31 -13.76 1.46
C ALA A 89 16.05 -13.20 2.14
N SER A 90 15.91 -13.37 3.46
CA SER A 90 14.78 -12.83 4.23
C SER A 90 14.72 -11.29 4.14
N ALA A 91 15.86 -10.61 4.22
CA ALA A 91 15.95 -9.16 4.10
C ALA A 91 15.54 -8.66 2.71
N LEU A 92 15.97 -9.33 1.64
CA LEU A 92 15.54 -8.99 0.27
C LEU A 92 14.04 -9.19 0.07
N LEU A 93 13.49 -10.31 0.56
CA LEU A 93 12.06 -10.57 0.49
C LEU A 93 11.25 -9.52 1.27
N ALA A 94 11.72 -9.12 2.45
CA ALA A 94 11.11 -8.06 3.23
C ALA A 94 11.16 -6.71 2.49
N GLY A 95 12.31 -6.34 1.95
CA GLY A 95 12.49 -5.10 1.18
C GLY A 95 11.58 -5.04 -0.05
N LEU A 96 11.48 -6.14 -0.80
CA LEU A 96 10.54 -6.24 -1.92
C LEU A 96 9.08 -6.19 -1.45
N GLY A 97 8.77 -6.82 -0.31
CA GLY A 97 7.46 -6.74 0.33
C GLY A 97 7.06 -5.29 0.62
N VAL A 98 7.97 -4.46 1.15
CA VAL A 98 7.71 -3.04 1.41
C VAL A 98 7.28 -2.30 0.15
N VAL A 99 7.92 -2.57 -1.00
CA VAL A 99 7.52 -1.96 -2.28
C VAL A 99 6.05 -2.26 -2.60
N PHE A 100 5.66 -3.54 -2.54
CA PHE A 100 4.28 -3.96 -2.80
C PHE A 100 3.27 -3.47 -1.77
N LEU A 101 3.67 -3.34 -0.50
CA LEU A 101 2.86 -2.72 0.55
C LEU A 101 2.53 -1.27 0.20
N ILE A 102 3.50 -0.49 -0.27
CA ILE A 102 3.29 0.92 -0.64
C ILE A 102 2.34 1.01 -1.83
N PHE A 103 2.52 0.18 -2.87
CA PHE A 103 1.58 0.13 -4.00
C PHE A 103 0.15 -0.21 -3.56
N PHE A 104 0.00 -1.21 -2.67
CA PHE A 104 -1.30 -1.56 -2.10
C PHE A 104 -1.91 -0.40 -1.31
N ALA A 105 -1.12 0.25 -0.45
CA ALA A 105 -1.58 1.35 0.38
C ALA A 105 -1.98 2.58 -0.45
N SER A 106 -1.26 2.88 -1.53
CA SER A 106 -1.64 3.91 -2.50
C SER A 106 -3.01 3.63 -3.11
N TRP A 107 -3.26 2.38 -3.51
CA TRP A 107 -4.56 1.96 -4.05
C TRP A 107 -5.69 2.01 -3.04
N LEU A 108 -5.45 1.49 -1.83
CA LEU A 108 -6.41 1.56 -0.74
C LEU A 108 -6.74 3.01 -0.38
N ARG A 109 -5.75 3.91 -0.35
CA ARG A 109 -5.97 5.34 -0.17
C ARG A 109 -6.88 5.90 -1.24
N THR A 110 -6.58 5.70 -2.52
CA THR A 110 -7.42 6.21 -3.62
C THR A 110 -8.86 5.68 -3.54
N TYR A 111 -9.02 4.39 -3.23
CA TYR A 111 -10.32 3.75 -3.04
C TYR A 111 -11.12 4.33 -1.86
N LEU A 112 -10.48 4.56 -0.72
CA LEU A 112 -11.15 5.16 0.45
C LEU A 112 -11.46 6.65 0.23
N ARG A 113 -10.60 7.38 -0.50
CA ARG A 113 -10.81 8.79 -0.84
C ARG A 113 -12.03 8.99 -1.74
N SER A 114 -12.20 8.15 -2.76
CA SER A 114 -13.35 8.24 -3.68
C SER A 114 -14.69 7.96 -2.98
N ARG A 115 -14.66 7.37 -1.78
CA ARG A 115 -15.83 7.09 -0.93
C ARG A 115 -16.04 8.11 0.19
N GLY A 116 -15.27 9.21 0.22
CA GLY A 116 -15.47 10.32 1.16
C GLY A 116 -14.59 10.28 2.43
N ALA A 117 -13.63 9.36 2.55
CA ALA A 117 -12.75 9.24 3.72
C ALA A 117 -11.41 10.00 3.56
N SER A 118 -11.40 11.20 2.99
CA SER A 118 -10.17 11.88 2.52
C SER A 118 -9.01 11.94 3.53
N ALA A 119 -9.27 12.36 4.77
CA ALA A 119 -8.25 12.47 5.81
C ALA A 119 -7.80 11.10 6.34
N LEU A 120 -8.75 10.20 6.61
CA LEU A 120 -8.46 8.86 7.13
C LEU A 120 -7.71 8.01 6.10
N ALA A 121 -8.04 8.14 4.82
CA ALA A 121 -7.32 7.49 3.74
C ALA A 121 -5.85 7.95 3.65
N THR A 122 -5.58 9.23 3.95
CA THR A 122 -4.20 9.73 4.06
C THR A 122 -3.50 9.16 5.29
N ALA A 123 -4.19 9.01 6.43
CA ALA A 123 -3.65 8.35 7.61
C ALA A 123 -3.36 6.86 7.38
N VAL A 124 -4.21 6.13 6.63
CA VAL A 124 -3.95 4.75 6.20
C VAL A 124 -2.64 4.67 5.43
N PHE A 125 -2.45 5.53 4.43
CA PHE A 125 -1.21 5.57 3.67
C PHE A 125 0.00 5.97 4.53
N GLY A 126 -0.14 6.96 5.42
CA GLY A 126 0.90 7.34 6.36
C GLY A 126 1.32 6.18 7.26
N GLY A 127 0.36 5.41 7.77
CA GLY A 127 0.62 4.19 8.54
C GLY A 127 1.42 3.17 7.72
N ALA A 128 1.03 2.91 6.47
CA ALA A 128 1.77 2.01 5.58
C ALA A 128 3.21 2.47 5.30
N VAL A 129 3.43 3.78 5.15
CA VAL A 129 4.79 4.34 5.00
C VAL A 129 5.62 4.09 6.26
N VAL A 130 5.05 4.30 7.45
CA VAL A 130 5.75 4.02 8.72
C VAL A 130 6.08 2.53 8.87
N ILE A 131 5.16 1.63 8.49
CA ILE A 131 5.43 0.18 8.40
C ILE A 131 6.59 -0.09 7.45
N GLY A 132 6.55 0.51 6.26
CA GLY A 132 7.57 0.33 5.23
C GLY A 132 8.96 0.79 5.68
N VAL A 133 9.05 1.96 6.31
CA VAL A 133 10.31 2.48 6.86
C VAL A 133 10.84 1.59 7.96
N GLY A 134 9.98 1.16 8.91
CA GLY A 134 10.39 0.24 9.98
C GLY A 134 10.87 -1.12 9.44
N GLY A 135 10.14 -1.68 8.47
CA GLY A 135 10.50 -2.94 7.81
C GLY A 135 11.80 -2.84 7.01
N ALA A 136 11.98 -1.77 6.23
CA ALA A 136 13.18 -1.53 5.44
C ALA A 136 14.40 -1.25 6.33
N ALA A 137 14.25 -0.49 7.41
CA ALA A 137 15.32 -0.26 8.38
C ALA A 137 15.78 -1.58 9.01
N ARG A 138 14.84 -2.43 9.44
CA ARG A 138 15.15 -3.76 9.99
C ARG A 138 15.87 -4.65 8.98
N ALA A 139 15.37 -4.71 7.75
CA ALA A 139 16.00 -5.49 6.67
C ALA A 139 17.42 -4.97 6.34
N GLY A 140 17.63 -3.66 6.38
CA GLY A 140 18.95 -3.05 6.19
C GLY A 140 19.92 -3.40 7.31
N ILE A 141 19.48 -3.37 8.57
CA ILE A 141 20.29 -3.75 9.74
C ILE A 141 20.68 -5.23 9.66
N SER A 142 19.73 -6.12 9.36
CA SER A 142 20.03 -7.56 9.25
C SER A 142 20.97 -7.87 8.08
N TRP A 143 20.79 -7.19 6.94
CA TRP A 143 21.71 -7.30 5.81
C TRP A 143 23.13 -6.82 6.16
N ALA A 144 23.24 -5.70 6.88
CA ALA A 144 24.52 -5.16 7.32
C ALA A 144 25.24 -6.10 8.31
N LEU A 145 24.51 -6.66 9.28
CA LEU A 145 25.05 -7.64 10.23
C LEU A 145 25.49 -8.94 9.52
N ALA A 146 24.69 -9.44 8.58
CA ALA A 146 25.04 -10.62 7.78
C ALA A 146 26.26 -10.37 6.89
N SER A 147 26.38 -9.21 6.25
CA SER A 147 27.48 -8.90 5.33
C SER A 147 28.77 -8.46 6.03
N GLY A 148 28.63 -7.84 7.20
CA GLY A 148 29.72 -7.26 7.97
C GLY A 148 30.17 -8.10 9.17
N HIS A 149 29.71 -9.34 9.30
CA HIS A 149 29.90 -10.16 10.50
C HIS A 149 31.39 -10.35 10.92
N ASP A 150 32.32 -10.32 9.97
CA ASP A 150 33.77 -10.42 10.24
C ASP A 150 34.47 -9.06 10.45
N LYS A 151 33.77 -7.94 10.26
CA LYS A 151 34.34 -6.58 10.25
C LYS A 151 33.72 -5.62 11.27
N ILE A 152 32.56 -5.97 11.82
CA ILE A 152 31.84 -5.15 12.80
C ILE A 152 32.35 -5.49 14.20
N ASP A 153 32.70 -4.47 14.98
CA ASP A 153 33.06 -4.63 16.39
C ASP A 153 31.89 -5.20 17.22
N PRO A 154 32.15 -6.05 18.23
CA PRO A 154 31.10 -6.63 19.05
C PRO A 154 30.17 -5.59 19.72
N SER A 155 30.70 -4.47 20.20
CA SER A 155 29.86 -3.42 20.81
C SER A 155 28.88 -2.79 19.80
N ALA A 156 29.32 -2.55 18.57
CA ALA A 156 28.47 -2.07 17.48
C ALA A 156 27.44 -3.13 17.07
N ALA A 157 27.84 -4.40 17.00
CA ALA A 157 26.93 -5.51 16.70
C ALA A 157 25.83 -5.66 17.77
N GLN A 158 26.17 -5.48 19.04
CA GLN A 158 25.21 -5.51 20.15
C GLN A 158 24.17 -4.40 20.02
N ALA A 159 24.61 -3.16 19.76
CA ALA A 159 23.69 -2.03 19.57
C ALA A 159 22.75 -2.25 18.36
N LEU A 160 23.30 -2.74 17.25
CA LEU A 160 22.50 -3.10 16.07
C LEU A 160 21.55 -4.27 16.35
N GLY A 161 21.96 -5.25 17.17
CA GLY A 161 21.11 -6.38 17.58
C GLY A 161 19.90 -5.93 18.39
N VAL A 162 20.10 -5.07 19.39
CA VAL A 162 19.00 -4.47 20.18
C VAL A 162 18.05 -3.68 19.28
N LEU A 163 18.59 -2.85 18.39
CA LEU A 163 17.78 -2.07 17.46
C LEU A 163 16.99 -2.94 16.48
N HIS A 164 17.61 -4.01 15.98
CA HIS A 164 16.96 -5.00 15.11
C HIS A 164 15.80 -5.71 15.82
N ALA A 165 15.97 -6.04 17.11
CA ALA A 165 14.98 -6.73 17.93
C ALA A 165 13.80 -5.83 18.35
N SER A 166 13.96 -4.51 18.33
CA SER A 166 12.98 -3.54 18.85
C SER A 166 11.61 -3.59 18.15
N HIS A 167 11.52 -3.83 16.83
CA HIS A 167 10.27 -3.83 16.01
C HIS A 167 9.33 -2.60 16.10
N TYR A 168 9.54 -1.68 17.05
CA TYR A 168 8.61 -0.61 17.44
C TYR A 168 8.17 0.31 16.28
N PRO A 169 9.05 0.77 15.36
CA PRO A 169 8.62 1.66 14.29
C PRO A 169 7.53 1.03 13.41
N ALA A 170 7.67 -0.25 13.06
CA ALA A 170 6.68 -0.95 12.23
C ALA A 170 5.35 -1.14 12.97
N VAL A 171 5.42 -1.43 14.27
CA VAL A 171 4.27 -1.62 15.15
C VAL A 171 3.40 -0.36 15.25
N VAL A 172 4.02 0.81 15.42
CA VAL A 172 3.31 2.10 15.40
C VAL A 172 2.62 2.33 14.06
N GLY A 173 3.29 2.01 12.95
CA GLY A 173 2.71 2.09 11.62
C GLY A 173 1.49 1.19 11.44
N ILE A 174 1.54 -0.05 11.96
CA ILE A 174 0.40 -0.99 11.94
C ILE A 174 -0.79 -0.42 12.71
N ALA A 175 -0.56 0.13 13.91
CA ALA A 175 -1.63 0.71 14.71
C ALA A 175 -2.32 1.86 13.97
N ILE A 176 -1.55 2.80 13.38
CA ILE A 176 -2.08 3.91 12.58
C ILE A 176 -2.87 3.39 11.37
N PHE A 177 -2.27 2.48 10.61
CA PHE A 177 -2.86 1.90 9.41
C PHE A 177 -4.21 1.24 9.72
N MET A 178 -4.24 0.37 10.73
CA MET A 178 -5.42 -0.42 11.06
C MET A 178 -6.51 0.42 11.72
N PHE A 179 -6.16 1.34 12.61
CA PHE A 179 -7.13 2.22 13.25
C PHE A 179 -7.77 3.20 12.26
N ALA A 180 -6.97 3.81 11.38
CA ALA A 180 -7.48 4.69 10.33
C ALA A 180 -8.38 3.94 9.33
N THR A 181 -8.04 2.67 9.04
CA THR A 181 -8.85 1.80 8.19
C THR A 181 -10.18 1.46 8.84
N TRP A 182 -10.19 1.04 10.10
CA TRP A 182 -11.42 0.77 10.88
C TRP A 182 -12.38 1.97 10.83
N LEU A 183 -11.87 3.16 11.16
CA LEU A 183 -12.68 4.38 11.18
C LEU A 183 -13.16 4.78 9.77
N SER A 184 -12.34 4.58 8.74
CA SER A 184 -12.74 4.82 7.34
C SER A 184 -13.91 3.93 6.93
N VAL A 185 -13.84 2.63 7.27
CA VAL A 185 -14.86 1.64 6.90
C VAL A 185 -16.17 1.90 7.65
N LEU A 186 -16.12 2.24 8.94
CA LEU A 186 -17.32 2.59 9.70
C LEU A 186 -18.02 3.83 9.15
N ARG A 187 -17.25 4.86 8.75
CA ARG A 187 -17.79 6.11 8.23
C ARG A 187 -18.37 6.01 6.83
N THR A 188 -17.72 5.25 5.95
CA THR A 188 -18.04 5.27 4.50
C THR A 188 -18.64 3.99 3.97
N ARG A 189 -18.58 2.88 4.73
CA ARG A 189 -18.95 1.53 4.28
C ARG A 189 -18.26 1.13 2.95
N ALA A 190 -17.09 1.71 2.67
CA ALA A 190 -16.31 1.44 1.45
C ALA A 190 -15.91 -0.04 1.32
N LEU A 191 -15.63 -0.70 2.45
CA LEU A 191 -15.35 -2.13 2.54
C LEU A 191 -16.44 -2.82 3.39
N PRO A 192 -16.54 -4.17 3.36
CA PRO A 192 -17.43 -4.89 4.26
C PRO A 192 -17.20 -4.50 5.72
N GLN A 193 -18.27 -4.30 6.49
CA GLN A 193 -18.17 -3.86 7.88
C GLN A 193 -17.41 -4.85 8.77
N TRP A 194 -17.53 -6.16 8.50
CA TRP A 194 -16.77 -7.19 9.22
C TRP A 194 -15.26 -6.99 9.08
N LEU A 195 -14.80 -6.59 7.89
CA LEU A 195 -13.37 -6.35 7.63
C LEU A 195 -12.88 -5.10 8.36
N GLY A 196 -13.74 -4.07 8.48
CA GLY A 196 -13.48 -2.93 9.35
C GLY A 196 -13.29 -3.35 10.80
N TRP A 197 -14.23 -4.13 11.35
CA TRP A 197 -14.16 -4.62 12.72
C TRP A 197 -12.95 -5.50 13.02
N LEU A 198 -12.44 -6.26 12.04
CA LEU A 198 -11.18 -7.01 12.19
C LEU A 198 -9.94 -6.11 12.32
N ALA A 199 -9.95 -4.89 11.78
CA ALA A 199 -8.80 -4.00 11.89
C ALA A 199 -8.60 -3.46 13.31
N LEU A 200 -9.68 -3.27 14.09
CA LEU A 200 -9.59 -2.78 15.47
C LEU A 200 -8.77 -3.68 16.41
N PRO A 201 -9.04 -4.99 16.56
CA PRO A 201 -8.24 -5.84 17.45
C PRO A 201 -6.78 -5.92 16.98
N ILE A 202 -6.50 -5.90 15.68
CA ILE A 202 -5.12 -5.88 15.16
C ILE A 202 -4.41 -4.59 15.61
N ALA A 203 -5.10 -3.43 15.51
CA ALA A 203 -4.55 -2.16 15.98
C ALA A 203 -4.28 -2.17 17.50
N LEU A 204 -5.18 -2.77 18.29
CA LEU A 204 -5.02 -2.85 19.75
C LEU A 204 -3.87 -3.79 20.14
N ILE A 205 -3.76 -4.97 19.51
CA ILE A 205 -2.68 -5.92 19.77
C ILE A 205 -1.33 -5.31 19.38
N ALA A 206 -1.28 -4.47 18.34
CA ALA A 206 -0.07 -3.74 18.00
C ALA A 206 0.43 -2.84 19.15
N ILE A 207 -0.44 -2.33 20.02
CA ILE A 207 -0.01 -1.41 21.09
C ILE A 207 0.58 -2.14 22.31
N VAL A 208 0.25 -3.42 22.55
CA VAL A 208 0.43 -4.05 23.86
C VAL A 208 1.80 -4.74 24.04
N PRO A 209 2.26 -5.68 23.18
CA PRO A 209 3.68 -6.02 23.12
C PRO A 209 4.27 -5.99 21.70
N PRO A 210 5.56 -5.61 21.53
CA PRO A 210 6.25 -5.64 20.24
C PRO A 210 6.47 -7.09 19.80
N THR A 211 5.47 -7.66 19.15
CA THR A 211 5.51 -9.02 18.59
C THR A 211 5.36 -8.95 17.07
N LEU A 212 5.74 -10.02 16.38
CA LEU A 212 5.49 -10.14 14.94
C LEU A 212 4.01 -10.43 14.61
N ILE A 213 3.20 -10.79 15.62
CA ILE A 213 1.80 -11.21 15.46
C ILE A 213 0.93 -10.12 14.80
N PRO A 214 0.96 -8.84 15.23
CA PRO A 214 0.26 -7.75 14.54
C PRO A 214 0.64 -7.61 13.06
N LEU A 215 1.91 -7.83 12.71
CA LEU A 215 2.38 -7.71 11.33
C LEU A 215 1.80 -8.82 10.45
N LEU A 216 1.81 -10.06 10.94
CA LEU A 216 1.22 -11.20 10.22
C LEU A 216 -0.31 -11.06 10.13
N ALA A 217 -0.97 -10.67 11.21
CA ALA A 217 -2.41 -10.41 11.22
C ALA A 217 -2.79 -9.28 10.25
N ALA A 218 -1.98 -8.22 10.20
CA ALA A 218 -2.13 -7.14 9.22
C ALA A 218 -1.92 -7.64 7.79
N GLY A 219 -0.94 -8.51 7.56
CA GLY A 219 -0.72 -9.16 6.27
C GLY A 219 -1.95 -9.96 5.80
N VAL A 220 -2.53 -10.78 6.69
CA VAL A 220 -3.76 -11.53 6.40
C VAL A 220 -4.92 -10.57 6.11
N TRP A 221 -5.05 -9.50 6.87
CA TRP A 221 -6.06 -8.46 6.61
C TRP A 221 -5.87 -7.83 5.22
N ILE A 222 -4.63 -7.50 4.85
CA ILE A 222 -4.29 -6.93 3.52
C ILE A 222 -4.61 -7.91 2.39
N LEU A 223 -4.30 -9.20 2.57
CA LEU A 223 -4.69 -10.26 1.62
C LEU A 223 -6.20 -10.26 1.39
N ILE A 224 -6.98 -10.29 2.47
CA ILE A 224 -8.45 -10.30 2.40
C ILE A 224 -8.96 -9.02 1.74
N ALA A 225 -8.45 -7.85 2.13
CA ALA A 225 -8.84 -6.56 1.55
C ALA A 225 -8.55 -6.51 0.04
N SER A 226 -7.40 -7.04 -0.38
CA SER A 226 -6.99 -7.14 -1.78
C SER A 226 -7.98 -7.99 -2.59
N ILE A 227 -8.33 -9.16 -2.08
CA ILE A 227 -9.31 -10.07 -2.73
C ILE A 227 -10.68 -9.41 -2.81
N VAL A 228 -11.16 -8.78 -1.73
CA VAL A 228 -12.46 -8.10 -1.70
C VAL A 228 -12.51 -6.95 -2.71
N MET A 229 -11.46 -6.14 -2.80
CA MET A 229 -11.37 -5.04 -3.76
C MET A 229 -11.32 -5.56 -5.21
N TYR A 230 -10.56 -6.64 -5.46
CA TYR A 230 -10.47 -7.27 -6.77
C TYR A 230 -11.83 -7.83 -7.25
N VAL A 231 -12.55 -8.55 -6.38
CA VAL A 231 -13.87 -9.12 -6.70
C VAL A 231 -14.90 -8.03 -6.98
N ARG A 232 -14.91 -6.95 -6.17
CA ARG A 232 -15.85 -5.83 -6.34
C ARG A 232 -15.57 -5.00 -7.59
N GLY A 233 -14.30 -4.78 -7.94
CA GLY A 233 -13.93 -4.08 -9.18
C GLY A 233 -14.31 -4.86 -10.44
N GLY A 234 -14.33 -6.20 -10.39
CA GLY A 234 -14.77 -7.04 -11.50
C GLY A 234 -16.28 -7.05 -11.77
N GLN A 235 -17.11 -6.59 -10.81
CA GLN A 235 -18.56 -6.53 -10.97
C GLN A 235 -19.00 -5.27 -11.74
N THR A 236 -18.21 -4.20 -11.71
CA THR A 236 -18.54 -2.93 -12.37
C THR A 236 -18.36 -2.99 -13.89
N GLY A 237 -17.44 -3.82 -14.38
CA GLY A 237 -17.19 -4.02 -15.83
C GLY A 237 -18.03 -5.11 -16.50
N ARG A 238 -18.92 -5.80 -15.78
CA ARG A 238 -19.86 -6.81 -16.35
C ARG A 238 -21.28 -6.27 -16.58
N ALA A 239 -21.55 -5.06 -16.09
CA ALA A 239 -22.85 -4.39 -16.18
C ALA A 239 -22.85 -3.21 -17.17
N ALA A 240 -21.74 -3.02 -17.89
CA ALA A 240 -21.60 -2.13 -19.05
C ALA A 240 -21.43 -2.99 -20.30
#